data_AF-A0A7C3YWY8-F1
#
_entry.id   AF-A0A7C3YWY8-F1
#
_cell.length_a   1.000
_cell.length_b   1.000
_cell.length_c   1.000
_cell.angle_alpha   90.00
_cell.angle_beta   90.00
_cell.angle_gamma   90.00
#
_symmetry.space_group_name_H-M   'P 1'
#
loop_
_entity.id
_entity.type
_entity.pdbx_description
1 polymer ?
#
loop_
_entity_poly.entity_id
_entity_poly.type
_entity_poly.pdbx_seq_one_letter_code
_entity_poly.pdbx_strand_id
1 'polypeptide(L)'
;MAEMTMRERMLALIQGKEHDRVPFVEYSGIAGVSNEEVWSVIGRNNMGLLEWVGIYGFHHPNCRFESEEFEIDGRKGSRQKLHTPEGTLVDERLYAAISSASRKHYIKELEDYKIFLSYLRDITVYKNTNSWIDSYKRLGDDGLPHTSLLRTPYQQLWIQWVSIEDLAIHIADYPELMEEVFNEMFRVQRDVFRVACEVAKELPIPYYNFPDNITAPIIGESNFRKYCLASYQEFADMLEENGLDIPLSVHADGDLKPLWKAIGESPIRMLDSMSPPPDNDTSVADAINMWKDMRVCINYPSSVHLREPEVIYNTTMEILRQGGHTGRLQIQISENMPPNAWRKSYPQIVKAINDFANER
;
A
#
# COMPACT_ATOMS: atom_id res chain seq x y z
N MET A 1 7.12 10.69 -29.06
CA MET A 1 6.48 11.59 -28.07
C MET A 1 7.54 12.52 -27.49
N ALA A 2 7.16 13.67 -26.92
CA ALA A 2 8.10 14.49 -26.16
C ALA A 2 8.52 13.74 -24.88
N GLU A 3 9.74 13.97 -24.41
CA GLU A 3 10.24 13.39 -23.14
C GLU A 3 9.43 13.95 -21.98
N MET A 4 8.87 13.06 -21.14
CA MET A 4 8.06 13.43 -19.97
C MET A 4 8.89 13.37 -18.69
N THR A 5 8.59 14.24 -17.73
CA THR A 5 9.09 14.09 -16.36
C THR A 5 8.51 12.85 -15.69
N MET A 6 9.08 12.43 -14.54
CA MET A 6 8.51 11.29 -13.81
C MET A 6 7.09 11.57 -13.32
N ARG A 7 6.83 12.78 -12.79
CA ARG A 7 5.49 13.19 -12.39
C ARG A 7 4.50 13.11 -13.54
N GLU A 8 4.85 13.68 -14.70
CA GLU A 8 3.97 13.68 -15.88
C GLU A 8 3.64 12.26 -16.33
N ARG A 9 4.63 11.36 -16.36
CA ARG A 9 4.47 9.96 -16.74
C ARG A 9 3.57 9.20 -15.76
N MET A 10 3.78 9.38 -14.46
CA MET A 10 2.96 8.75 -13.41
C MET A 10 1.51 9.27 -13.44
N LEU A 11 1.31 10.58 -13.60
CA LEU A 11 -0.03 11.17 -13.74
C LEU A 11 -0.71 10.71 -15.02
N ALA A 12 0.00 10.60 -16.15
CA ALA A 12 -0.55 10.08 -17.39
C ALA A 12 -1.04 8.63 -17.22
N LEU A 13 -0.26 7.77 -16.56
CA LEU A 13 -0.69 6.41 -16.22
C LEU A 13 -1.97 6.41 -15.39
N ILE A 14 -2.02 7.15 -14.28
CA ILE A 14 -3.19 7.24 -13.39
C ILE A 14 -4.43 7.73 -14.17
N GLN A 15 -4.25 8.73 -15.03
CA GLN A 15 -5.32 9.35 -15.81
C GLN A 15 -5.71 8.58 -17.09
N GLY A 16 -4.98 7.50 -17.44
CA GLY A 16 -5.20 6.77 -18.70
C GLY A 16 -4.82 7.53 -19.96
N LYS A 17 -3.89 8.49 -19.84
CA LYS A 17 -3.32 9.21 -20.98
C LYS A 17 -2.10 8.47 -21.50
N GLU A 18 -1.78 8.70 -22.77
CA GLU A 18 -0.54 8.19 -23.36
C GLU A 18 0.69 8.75 -22.63
N HIS A 19 1.72 7.93 -22.55
CA HIS A 19 3.03 8.29 -22.01
C HIS A 19 4.16 7.67 -22.83
N ASP A 20 5.33 8.29 -22.71
CA ASP A 20 6.52 7.99 -23.51
C ASP A 20 7.09 6.58 -23.24
N ARG A 21 7.01 6.09 -22.00
CA ARG A 21 7.48 4.75 -21.58
C ARG A 21 6.83 4.33 -20.26
N VAL A 22 6.92 3.03 -19.94
CA VAL A 22 6.47 2.48 -18.65
C VAL A 22 7.19 3.20 -17.49
N PRO A 23 6.47 3.82 -16.53
CA PRO A 23 7.12 4.43 -15.38
C PRO A 23 7.77 3.37 -14.49
N PHE A 24 9.03 3.65 -14.10
CA PHE A 24 9.75 2.96 -13.03
C PHE A 24 9.74 3.85 -11.80
N VAL A 25 9.31 3.30 -10.67
CA VAL A 25 8.99 4.07 -9.47
C VAL A 25 9.51 3.34 -8.23
N GLU A 26 9.95 4.07 -7.23
CA GLU A 26 10.35 3.52 -5.94
C GLU A 26 9.51 4.14 -4.82
N TYR A 27 9.07 3.34 -3.85
CA TYR A 27 8.64 3.90 -2.58
C TYR A 27 9.84 4.57 -1.90
N SER A 28 9.72 5.87 -1.65
CA SER A 28 10.82 6.73 -1.24
C SER A 28 11.63 6.12 -0.08
N GLY A 29 12.91 5.87 -0.33
CA GLY A 29 13.87 5.37 0.67
C GLY A 29 14.09 3.85 0.70
N ILE A 30 13.37 3.06 -0.11
CA ILE A 30 13.51 1.59 -0.08
C ILE A 30 14.92 1.10 -0.44
N ALA A 31 15.62 1.75 -1.38
CA ALA A 31 17.01 1.40 -1.72
C ALA A 31 17.97 1.49 -0.53
N GLY A 32 17.59 2.16 0.57
CA GLY A 32 18.39 2.32 1.78
C GLY A 32 19.55 3.30 1.64
N VAL A 33 19.54 4.12 0.57
CA VAL A 33 20.51 5.19 0.27
C VAL A 33 19.76 6.45 -0.18
N SER A 34 20.45 7.57 -0.40
CA SER A 34 19.79 8.79 -0.88
C SER A 34 19.34 8.66 -2.33
N ASN A 35 18.29 9.39 -2.71
CA ASN A 35 17.77 9.38 -4.08
C ASN A 35 18.83 9.89 -5.08
N GLU A 36 19.66 10.87 -4.68
CA GLU A 36 20.77 11.39 -5.48
C GLU A 36 21.79 10.30 -5.80
N GLU A 37 22.05 9.41 -4.85
CA GLU A 37 22.96 8.29 -5.06
C GLU A 37 22.38 7.30 -6.06
N VAL A 38 21.10 6.94 -5.95
CA VAL A 38 20.42 6.08 -6.93
C VAL A 38 20.44 6.73 -8.32
N TRP A 39 20.03 7.98 -8.43
CA TRP A 39 19.97 8.73 -9.70
C TRP A 39 21.35 8.97 -10.31
N SER A 40 22.43 9.00 -9.53
CA SER A 40 23.79 9.06 -10.08
C SER A 40 24.14 7.84 -10.93
N VAL A 41 23.49 6.69 -10.67
CA VAL A 41 23.73 5.43 -11.38
C VAL A 41 22.78 5.27 -12.56
N ILE A 42 21.50 5.53 -12.34
CA ILE A 42 20.46 5.24 -13.34
C ILE A 42 19.92 6.46 -14.07
N GLY A 43 20.29 7.69 -13.67
CA GLY A 43 19.76 8.94 -14.21
C GLY A 43 18.43 9.33 -13.56
N ARG A 44 18.29 10.62 -13.23
CA ARG A 44 17.13 11.18 -12.50
C ARG A 44 15.80 10.97 -13.23
N ASN A 45 15.77 11.13 -14.54
CA ASN A 45 14.54 10.97 -15.33
C ASN A 45 14.05 9.51 -15.45
N ASN A 46 14.84 8.53 -15.01
CA ASN A 46 14.54 7.10 -15.19
C ASN A 46 13.83 6.45 -14.00
N MET A 47 13.71 7.12 -12.85
CA MET A 47 13.03 6.57 -11.69
C MET A 47 12.33 7.67 -10.90
N GLY A 48 11.03 7.50 -10.70
CA GLY A 48 10.20 8.39 -9.90
C GLY A 48 10.05 7.91 -8.45
N LEU A 49 9.47 8.77 -7.63
CA LEU A 49 9.29 8.53 -6.20
C LEU A 49 7.81 8.51 -5.81
N LEU A 50 7.44 7.56 -4.97
CA LEU A 50 6.18 7.54 -4.23
C LEU A 50 6.44 7.70 -2.74
N GLU A 51 5.90 8.75 -2.14
CA GLU A 51 6.08 9.01 -0.71
C GLU A 51 4.79 8.73 0.04
N TRP A 52 4.80 7.75 0.95
CA TRP A 52 3.67 7.47 1.82
C TRP A 52 3.34 8.68 2.70
N VAL A 53 2.15 9.26 2.50
CA VAL A 53 1.69 10.41 3.28
C VAL A 53 0.21 10.27 3.62
N GLY A 54 -0.15 10.70 4.83
CA GLY A 54 -1.53 10.84 5.28
C GLY A 54 -2.06 12.25 5.06
N ILE A 55 -3.39 12.40 5.14
CA ILE A 55 -4.11 13.69 5.04
C ILE A 55 -5.03 13.96 6.25
N TYR A 56 -4.93 13.11 7.26
CA TYR A 56 -5.74 13.14 8.47
C TYR A 56 -4.88 12.76 9.68
N GLY A 57 -5.39 13.08 10.87
CA GLY A 57 -4.86 12.61 12.13
C GLY A 57 -5.98 12.12 13.05
N PHE A 58 -5.58 11.50 14.16
CA PHE A 58 -6.49 11.01 15.18
C PHE A 58 -6.30 11.78 16.49
N HIS A 59 -7.41 12.09 17.14
CA HIS A 59 -7.45 12.46 18.54
C HIS A 59 -8.15 11.36 19.33
N HIS A 60 -7.55 10.97 20.45
CA HIS A 60 -8.10 10.02 21.41
C HIS A 60 -7.93 10.61 22.83
N PRO A 61 -8.84 11.50 23.27
CA PRO A 61 -8.65 12.32 24.47
C PRO A 61 -8.42 11.54 25.77
N ASN A 62 -8.94 10.32 25.87
CA ASN A 62 -8.86 9.48 27.05
C ASN A 62 -7.83 8.34 26.91
N CYS A 63 -7.23 8.19 25.73
CA CYS A 63 -6.22 7.19 25.46
C CYS A 63 -4.84 7.81 25.22
N ARG A 64 -3.77 7.04 25.42
CA ARG A 64 -2.42 7.47 25.06
C ARG A 64 -1.54 6.28 24.67
N PHE A 65 -0.62 6.52 23.76
CA PHE A 65 0.43 5.59 23.40
C PHE A 65 1.74 5.95 24.11
N GLU A 66 2.42 4.94 24.63
CA GLU A 66 3.79 5.01 25.16
C GLU A 66 4.65 4.06 24.34
N SER A 67 5.83 4.50 23.91
CA SER A 67 6.77 3.66 23.15
C SER A 67 8.13 3.63 23.85
N GLU A 68 8.70 2.44 23.96
CA GLU A 68 10.06 2.22 24.45
C GLU A 68 10.83 1.30 23.50
N GLU A 69 12.10 1.59 23.26
CA GLU A 69 12.99 0.67 22.54
C GLU A 69 13.52 -0.41 23.48
N PHE A 70 13.71 -1.61 22.96
CA PHE A 70 14.37 -2.69 23.68
C PHE A 70 15.30 -3.48 22.77
N GLU A 71 16.15 -4.32 23.35
CA GLU A 71 16.99 -5.27 22.64
C GLU A 71 16.81 -6.66 23.24
N ILE A 72 16.64 -7.67 22.38
CA ILE A 72 16.59 -9.09 22.75
C ILE A 72 17.44 -9.89 21.77
N ASP A 73 18.35 -10.71 22.29
CA ASP A 73 19.26 -11.55 21.48
C ASP A 73 20.00 -10.78 20.37
N GLY A 74 20.43 -9.54 20.66
CA GLY A 74 21.12 -8.67 19.71
C GLY A 74 20.22 -8.03 18.64
N ARG A 75 18.89 -8.20 18.73
CA ARG A 75 17.90 -7.60 17.84
C ARG A 75 17.18 -6.47 18.55
N LYS A 76 17.19 -5.30 17.93
CA LYS A 76 16.42 -4.14 18.39
C LYS A 76 14.93 -4.33 18.10
N GLY A 77 14.10 -3.77 18.97
CA GLY A 77 12.66 -3.74 18.82
C GLY A 77 12.04 -2.55 19.52
N SER A 78 10.73 -2.40 19.32
CA SER A 78 9.89 -1.41 19.99
C SER A 78 8.80 -2.12 20.77
N ARG A 79 8.56 -1.69 22.00
CA ARG A 79 7.34 -2.00 22.74
C ARG A 79 6.44 -0.78 22.73
N GLN A 80 5.19 -0.96 22.31
CA GLN A 80 4.17 0.06 22.41
C GLN A 80 3.10 -0.35 23.41
N LYS A 81 2.69 0.58 24.27
CA LYS A 81 1.61 0.41 25.22
C LYS A 81 0.50 1.39 24.87
N LEU A 82 -0.71 0.86 24.68
CA LEU A 82 -1.92 1.65 24.54
C LEU A 82 -2.65 1.66 25.88
N HIS A 83 -2.68 2.81 26.54
CA HIS A 83 -3.43 3.01 27.76
C HIS A 83 -4.82 3.57 27.45
N THR A 84 -5.85 2.96 28.01
CA THR A 84 -7.25 3.38 27.90
C THR A 84 -7.90 3.39 29.31
N PRO A 85 -9.11 3.93 29.47
CA PRO A 85 -9.87 3.81 30.72
C PRO A 85 -10.16 2.37 31.14
N GLU A 86 -10.28 1.44 30.18
CA GLU A 86 -10.65 0.04 30.46
C GLU A 86 -9.45 -0.88 30.69
N GLY A 87 -8.22 -0.41 30.44
CA GLY A 87 -7.00 -1.19 30.65
C GLY A 87 -5.84 -0.75 29.76
N THR A 88 -4.84 -1.62 29.62
CA THR A 88 -3.66 -1.38 28.78
C THR A 88 -3.38 -2.56 27.86
N LEU A 89 -3.22 -2.30 26.57
CA LEU A 89 -2.73 -3.27 25.59
C LEU A 89 -1.24 -3.07 25.34
N VAL A 90 -0.53 -4.14 24.99
CA VAL A 90 0.92 -4.09 24.75
C VAL A 90 1.28 -4.86 23.48
N ASP A 91 1.89 -4.15 22.53
CA ASP A 91 2.48 -4.69 21.30
C ASP A 91 4.02 -4.65 21.41
N GLU A 92 4.67 -5.66 20.85
CA GLU A 92 6.13 -5.69 20.73
C GLU A 92 6.49 -6.08 19.30
N ARG A 93 7.39 -5.30 18.68
CA ARG A 93 7.89 -5.55 17.33
C ARG A 93 9.40 -5.64 17.34
N LEU A 94 9.94 -6.50 16.49
CA LEU A 94 11.37 -6.59 16.21
C LEU A 94 11.67 -5.93 14.87
N TYR A 95 12.73 -5.14 14.82
CA TYR A 95 13.14 -4.46 13.60
C TYR A 95 13.87 -5.41 12.64
N ALA A 96 13.60 -5.25 11.34
CA ALA A 96 14.21 -5.99 10.24
C ALA A 96 14.55 -5.01 9.10
N ALA A 97 15.79 -4.50 9.08
CA ALA A 97 16.20 -3.42 8.18
C ALA A 97 15.28 -2.19 8.31
N ILE A 98 14.48 -1.89 7.28
CA ILE A 98 13.52 -0.76 7.28
C ILE A 98 12.08 -1.19 7.59
N SER A 99 11.84 -2.47 7.92
CA SER A 99 10.53 -3.00 8.33
C SER A 99 10.57 -3.54 9.77
N SER A 100 9.44 -4.06 10.25
CA SER A 100 9.33 -4.70 11.56
C SER A 100 8.36 -5.88 11.51
N ALA A 101 8.53 -6.83 12.43
CA ALA A 101 7.65 -7.97 12.58
C ALA A 101 7.12 -8.05 14.02
N SER A 102 5.85 -8.43 14.17
CA SER A 102 5.21 -8.61 15.48
C SER A 102 5.84 -9.77 16.25
N ARG A 103 6.28 -9.51 17.47
CA ARG A 103 6.64 -10.50 18.50
C ARG A 103 5.47 -10.77 19.44
N LYS A 104 4.73 -9.71 19.77
CA LYS A 104 3.53 -9.75 20.63
C LYS A 104 2.50 -8.79 20.03
N HIS A 105 1.30 -9.28 19.76
CA HIS A 105 0.17 -8.44 19.35
C HIS A 105 -0.52 -7.78 20.55
N TYR A 106 -1.20 -6.67 20.30
CA TYR A 106 -2.00 -5.95 21.29
C TYR A 106 -3.08 -6.82 21.92
N ILE A 107 -3.85 -7.53 21.09
CA ILE A 107 -5.00 -8.35 21.48
C ILE A 107 -4.60 -9.82 21.40
N LYS A 108 -4.89 -10.56 22.48
CA LYS A 108 -4.63 -12.00 22.59
C LYS A 108 -5.84 -12.77 23.11
N GLU A 109 -6.60 -12.14 23.99
CA GLU A 109 -7.73 -12.75 24.68
C GLU A 109 -8.98 -11.87 24.51
N LEU A 110 -10.16 -12.39 24.85
CA LEU A 110 -11.42 -11.69 24.58
C LEU A 110 -11.55 -10.38 25.37
N GLU A 111 -11.03 -10.37 26.60
CA GLU A 111 -11.02 -9.21 27.49
C GLU A 111 -10.25 -8.03 26.89
N ASP A 112 -9.26 -8.29 26.04
CA ASP A 112 -8.50 -7.24 25.36
C ASP A 112 -9.37 -6.42 24.39
N TYR A 113 -10.43 -7.01 23.82
CA TYR A 113 -11.36 -6.28 22.95
C TYR A 113 -12.13 -5.20 23.70
N LYS A 114 -12.39 -5.38 25.00
CA LYS A 114 -13.01 -4.31 25.81
C LYS A 114 -12.12 -3.07 25.85
N ILE A 115 -10.81 -3.27 25.99
CA ILE A 115 -9.79 -2.21 26.00
C ILE A 115 -9.69 -1.60 24.61
N PHE A 116 -9.68 -2.41 23.56
CA PHE A 116 -9.63 -1.94 22.18
C PHE A 116 -10.86 -1.14 21.77
N LEU A 117 -12.07 -1.59 22.14
CA LEU A 117 -13.32 -0.86 21.92
C LEU A 117 -13.33 0.49 22.65
N SER A 118 -12.80 0.55 23.87
CA SER A 118 -12.61 1.81 24.60
C SER A 118 -11.77 2.80 23.79
N TYR A 119 -10.69 2.33 23.18
CA TYR A 119 -9.87 3.14 22.28
C TYR A 119 -10.62 3.55 21.01
N LEU A 120 -11.22 2.61 20.28
CA LEU A 120 -11.93 2.92 19.03
C LEU A 120 -13.03 3.96 19.22
N ARG A 121 -13.76 3.90 20.34
CA ARG A 121 -14.82 4.85 20.68
C ARG A 121 -14.32 6.24 21.05
N ASP A 122 -13.08 6.32 21.53
CA ASP A 122 -12.43 7.58 21.90
C ASP A 122 -11.85 8.30 20.67
N ILE A 123 -11.69 7.60 19.54
CA ILE A 123 -11.13 8.18 18.32
C ILE A 123 -12.09 9.19 17.68
N THR A 124 -11.55 10.39 17.45
CA THR A 124 -12.08 11.38 16.52
C THR A 124 -11.03 11.67 15.43
N VAL A 125 -11.48 11.92 14.21
CA VAL A 125 -10.61 12.15 13.05
C VAL A 125 -10.62 13.64 12.69
N TYR A 126 -9.45 14.21 12.42
CA TYR A 126 -9.31 15.60 12.00
C TYR A 126 -8.44 15.71 10.73
N LYS A 127 -8.67 16.77 9.95
CA LYS A 127 -7.88 17.09 8.76
C LYS A 127 -6.45 17.49 9.14
N ASN A 128 -5.46 16.85 8.54
CA ASN A 128 -4.04 17.20 8.70
C ASN A 128 -3.29 17.02 7.38
N THR A 129 -3.09 18.10 6.64
CA THR A 129 -2.55 18.07 5.28
C THR A 129 -1.11 18.57 5.15
N ASN A 130 -0.47 18.96 6.26
CA ASN A 130 0.84 19.61 6.22
C ASN A 130 1.91 18.73 5.57
N SER A 131 2.05 17.48 6.01
CA SER A 131 3.01 16.52 5.45
C SER A 131 2.74 16.22 3.98
N TRP A 132 1.46 16.13 3.58
CA TRP A 132 1.08 15.92 2.20
C TRP A 132 1.50 17.10 1.31
N ILE A 133 1.24 18.34 1.74
CA ILE A 133 1.59 19.56 1.01
C ILE A 133 3.11 19.69 0.86
N ASP A 134 3.85 19.41 1.94
CA ASP A 134 5.31 19.46 1.93
C ASP A 134 5.91 18.38 1.02
N SER A 135 5.38 17.15 1.07
CA SER A 135 5.75 16.07 0.15
C SER A 135 5.46 16.44 -1.31
N TYR A 136 4.25 16.93 -1.61
CA TYR A 136 3.86 17.31 -2.97
C TYR A 136 4.80 18.36 -3.59
N LYS A 137 5.19 19.37 -2.79
CA LYS A 137 6.15 20.41 -3.20
C LYS A 137 7.56 19.86 -3.37
N ARG A 138 8.03 19.07 -2.40
CA ARG A 138 9.39 18.51 -2.37
C ARG A 138 9.63 17.53 -3.51
N LEU A 139 8.64 16.71 -3.83
CA LEU A 139 8.72 15.75 -4.92
C LEU A 139 8.87 16.43 -6.28
N GLY A 140 8.28 17.63 -6.48
CA GLY A 140 8.40 18.36 -7.73
C GLY A 140 8.18 17.44 -8.94
N ASP A 141 9.00 17.52 -9.97
CA ASP A 141 8.86 16.69 -11.18
C ASP A 141 9.28 15.21 -10.99
N ASP A 142 9.79 14.85 -9.81
CA ASP A 142 10.37 13.52 -9.54
C ASP A 142 9.35 12.50 -9.06
N GLY A 143 8.13 12.87 -8.66
CA GLY A 143 7.21 11.90 -8.07
C GLY A 143 5.85 12.40 -7.65
N LEU A 144 5.12 11.54 -6.93
CA LEU A 144 3.77 11.79 -6.42
C LEU A 144 3.64 11.42 -4.93
N PRO A 145 2.84 12.16 -4.16
CA PRO A 145 2.40 11.70 -2.86
C PRO A 145 1.59 10.41 -3.00
N HIS A 146 1.98 9.38 -2.27
CA HIS A 146 1.23 8.14 -2.14
C HIS A 146 0.21 8.29 -1.01
N THR A 147 -0.92 8.92 -1.33
CA THR A 147 -1.95 9.34 -0.37
C THR A 147 -2.63 8.14 0.27
N SER A 148 -2.27 7.87 1.51
CA SER A 148 -2.72 6.68 2.23
C SER A 148 -4.01 6.93 3.01
N LEU A 149 -4.94 5.99 2.91
CA LEU A 149 -6.09 5.85 3.80
C LEU A 149 -5.74 4.94 4.98
N LEU A 150 -6.75 4.55 5.76
CA LEU A 150 -6.64 3.42 6.67
C LEU A 150 -6.70 2.11 5.90
N ARG A 151 -6.13 1.06 6.50
CA ARG A 151 -6.48 -0.32 6.12
C ARG A 151 -7.97 -0.55 6.33
N THR A 152 -8.55 -1.42 5.51
CA THR A 152 -9.90 -1.91 5.75
C THR A 152 -9.97 -2.70 7.06
N PRO A 153 -11.11 -2.72 7.78
CA PRO A 153 -11.12 -3.20 9.16
C PRO A 153 -10.54 -4.60 9.39
N TYR A 154 -10.81 -5.55 8.49
CA TYR A 154 -10.22 -6.89 8.58
C TYR A 154 -8.70 -6.85 8.43
N GLN A 155 -8.19 -6.17 7.39
CA GLN A 155 -6.76 -6.02 7.16
C GLN A 155 -6.08 -5.26 8.30
N GLN A 156 -6.77 -4.27 8.86
CA GLN A 156 -6.26 -3.53 10.01
C GLN A 156 -6.11 -4.44 11.24
N LEU A 157 -7.12 -5.25 11.56
CA LEU A 157 -7.08 -6.15 12.72
C LEU A 157 -5.92 -7.13 12.64
N TRP A 158 -5.81 -7.91 11.56
CA TRP A 158 -4.80 -8.99 11.51
C TRP A 158 -3.37 -8.46 11.37
N ILE A 159 -3.18 -7.29 10.77
CA ILE A 159 -1.84 -6.72 10.55
C ILE A 159 -1.35 -5.91 11.76
N GLN A 160 -2.27 -5.29 12.51
CA GLN A 160 -1.90 -4.30 13.53
C GLN A 160 -2.30 -4.69 14.95
N TRP A 161 -3.35 -5.50 15.14
CA TRP A 161 -3.98 -5.64 16.45
C TRP A 161 -3.98 -7.06 17.01
N VAL A 162 -4.26 -8.05 16.16
CA VAL A 162 -4.50 -9.45 16.54
C VAL A 162 -3.66 -10.36 15.65
N SER A 163 -3.20 -11.51 16.16
CA SER A 163 -2.63 -12.53 15.30
C SER A 163 -3.70 -13.09 14.35
N ILE A 164 -3.31 -13.56 13.16
CA ILE A 164 -4.27 -14.12 12.20
C ILE A 164 -4.99 -15.38 12.74
N GLU A 165 -4.28 -16.21 13.50
CA GLU A 165 -4.83 -17.42 14.12
C GLU A 165 -5.93 -17.06 15.12
N ASP A 166 -5.62 -16.16 16.06
CA ASP A 166 -6.57 -15.70 17.06
C ASP A 166 -7.75 -14.97 16.40
N LEU A 167 -7.49 -14.11 15.40
CA LEU A 167 -8.56 -13.41 14.68
C LEU A 167 -9.54 -14.38 14.02
N ALA A 168 -9.03 -15.44 13.39
CA ALA A 168 -9.87 -16.44 12.74
C ALA A 168 -10.77 -17.17 13.77
N ILE A 169 -10.20 -17.54 14.92
CA ILE A 169 -10.94 -18.16 16.03
C ILE A 169 -11.97 -17.18 16.60
N HIS A 170 -11.58 -15.94 16.87
CA HIS A 170 -12.46 -14.92 17.45
C HIS A 170 -13.67 -14.60 16.55
N ILE A 171 -13.47 -14.51 15.23
CA ILE A 171 -14.57 -14.29 14.27
C ILE A 171 -15.53 -15.48 14.24
N ALA A 172 -15.03 -16.71 14.33
CA ALA A 172 -15.85 -17.91 14.28
C ALA A 172 -16.63 -18.15 15.58
N ASP A 173 -15.98 -18.01 16.72
CA ASP A 173 -16.53 -18.40 18.02
C ASP A 173 -17.27 -17.25 18.72
N TYR A 174 -16.94 -15.99 18.42
CA TYR A 174 -17.50 -14.79 19.05
C TYR A 174 -17.99 -13.75 18.03
N PRO A 175 -18.87 -14.14 17.08
CA PRO A 175 -19.25 -13.28 15.96
C PRO A 175 -19.94 -11.97 16.38
N GLU A 176 -20.73 -11.97 17.46
CA GLU A 176 -21.42 -10.76 17.94
C GLU A 176 -20.42 -9.70 18.46
N LEU A 177 -19.43 -10.13 19.25
CA LEU A 177 -18.36 -9.25 19.73
C LEU A 177 -17.54 -8.71 18.56
N MET A 178 -17.17 -9.57 17.62
CA MET A 178 -16.39 -9.15 16.47
C MET A 178 -17.17 -8.19 15.57
N GLU A 179 -18.48 -8.36 15.43
CA GLU A 179 -19.33 -7.41 14.70
C GLU A 179 -19.35 -6.04 15.37
N GLU A 180 -19.41 -5.97 16.70
CA GLU A 180 -19.26 -4.71 17.45
C GLU A 180 -17.90 -4.04 17.17
N VAL A 181 -16.81 -4.80 17.20
CA VAL A 181 -15.46 -4.30 16.88
C VAL A 181 -15.39 -3.77 15.45
N PHE A 182 -15.86 -4.54 14.48
CA PHE A 182 -15.87 -4.13 13.08
C PHE A 182 -16.70 -2.85 12.87
N ASN A 183 -17.87 -2.74 13.51
CA ASN A 183 -18.73 -1.57 13.41
C ASN A 183 -18.05 -0.29 13.91
N GLU A 184 -17.30 -0.35 15.02
CA GLU A 184 -16.53 0.79 15.51
C GLU A 184 -15.35 1.13 14.60
N MET A 185 -14.68 0.13 14.01
CA MET A 185 -13.63 0.37 13.02
C MET A 185 -14.18 1.00 11.74
N PHE A 186 -15.32 0.53 11.23
CA PHE A 186 -16.03 1.15 10.11
C PHE A 186 -16.47 2.58 10.43
N ARG A 187 -16.91 2.86 11.66
CA ARG A 187 -17.21 4.24 12.10
C ARG A 187 -15.98 5.14 11.93
N VAL A 188 -14.83 4.74 12.47
CA VAL A 188 -13.57 5.49 12.34
C VAL A 188 -13.15 5.64 10.87
N GLN A 189 -13.30 4.58 10.07
CA GLN A 189 -12.95 4.60 8.65
C GLN A 189 -13.83 5.58 7.86
N ARG A 190 -15.15 5.62 8.13
CA ARG A 190 -16.06 6.60 7.54
C ARG A 190 -15.69 8.03 7.92
N ASP A 191 -15.19 8.26 9.13
CA ASP A 191 -14.70 9.57 9.56
C ASP A 191 -13.47 10.00 8.73
N VAL A 192 -12.55 9.06 8.44
CA VAL A 192 -11.43 9.26 7.51
C VAL A 192 -11.90 9.56 6.09
N PHE A 193 -12.88 8.81 5.57
CA PHE A 193 -13.43 9.04 4.23
C PHE A 193 -14.04 10.44 4.08
N ARG A 194 -14.71 10.96 5.12
CA ARG A 194 -15.24 12.33 5.10
C ARG A 194 -14.13 13.38 5.02
N VAL A 195 -13.05 13.21 5.79
CA VAL A 195 -11.88 14.09 5.69
C VAL A 195 -11.22 13.98 4.31
N ALA A 196 -11.13 12.77 3.75
CA ALA A 196 -10.59 12.57 2.41
C ALA A 196 -11.40 13.34 1.35
N CYS A 197 -12.73 13.25 1.37
CA CYS A 197 -13.59 14.01 0.47
C CYS A 197 -13.46 15.53 0.64
N GLU A 198 -13.25 16.02 1.87
CA GLU A 198 -12.97 17.44 2.14
C GLU A 198 -11.64 17.88 1.51
N VAL A 199 -10.58 17.12 1.79
CA VAL A 199 -9.23 17.40 1.30
C VAL A 199 -9.13 17.36 -0.22
N ALA A 200 -9.84 16.44 -0.88
CA ALA A 200 -9.89 16.31 -2.33
C ALA A 200 -10.42 17.58 -3.05
N LYS A 201 -11.18 18.43 -2.35
CA LYS A 201 -11.67 19.71 -2.89
C LYS A 201 -10.63 20.82 -2.81
N GLU A 202 -9.61 20.65 -1.97
CA GLU A 202 -8.58 21.65 -1.67
C GLU A 202 -7.23 21.31 -2.34
N LEU A 203 -6.93 20.02 -2.46
CA LEU A 203 -5.63 19.52 -2.90
C LEU A 203 -5.75 18.65 -4.16
N PRO A 204 -4.73 18.65 -5.04
CA PRO A 204 -4.75 17.86 -6.26
C PRO A 204 -4.39 16.39 -5.95
N ILE A 205 -5.28 15.68 -5.25
CA ILE A 205 -5.09 14.28 -4.89
C ILE A 205 -5.16 13.42 -6.17
N PRO A 206 -4.08 12.73 -6.58
CA PRO A 206 -4.08 11.97 -7.82
C PRO A 206 -4.85 10.65 -7.69
N TYR A 207 -4.84 10.05 -6.50
CA TYR A 207 -5.55 8.82 -6.12
C TYR A 207 -5.50 8.66 -4.60
N TYR A 208 -6.35 7.78 -4.06
CA TYR A 208 -6.26 7.29 -2.69
C TYR A 208 -5.83 5.83 -2.66
N ASN A 209 -4.96 5.45 -1.72
CA ASN A 209 -4.52 4.07 -1.56
C ASN A 209 -5.03 3.47 -0.24
N PHE A 210 -5.69 2.32 -0.33
CA PHE A 210 -5.89 1.42 0.80
C PHE A 210 -4.62 0.58 0.95
N PRO A 211 -3.81 0.79 2.00
CA PRO A 211 -2.56 0.06 2.18
C PRO A 211 -2.86 -1.33 2.72
N ASP A 212 -3.71 -2.13 2.07
CA ASP A 212 -4.34 -3.30 2.68
C ASP A 212 -3.45 -4.53 2.79
N ASN A 213 -2.42 -4.67 1.95
CA ASN A 213 -1.61 -5.90 1.83
C ASN A 213 -2.49 -7.14 1.63
N ILE A 214 -3.33 -7.09 0.59
CA ILE A 214 -4.25 -8.18 0.28
C ILE A 214 -3.47 -9.45 -0.06
N THR A 215 -3.77 -10.52 0.68
CA THR A 215 -3.28 -11.88 0.42
C THR A 215 -4.47 -12.84 0.52
N ALA A 216 -4.89 -13.40 -0.61
CA ALA A 216 -6.13 -14.15 -0.72
C ALA A 216 -6.25 -15.36 0.24
N PRO A 217 -5.20 -16.19 0.44
CA PRO A 217 -5.25 -17.28 1.40
C PRO A 217 -5.49 -16.86 2.86
N ILE A 218 -5.13 -15.62 3.22
CA ILE A 218 -5.27 -15.11 4.59
C ILE A 218 -6.70 -14.64 4.85
N ILE A 219 -7.25 -13.83 3.95
CA ILE A 219 -8.57 -13.22 4.16
C ILE A 219 -9.71 -14.14 3.69
N GLY A 220 -9.53 -14.86 2.59
CA GLY A 220 -10.62 -15.58 1.90
C GLY A 220 -11.65 -14.65 1.25
N GLU A 221 -12.37 -15.16 0.24
CA GLU A 221 -13.30 -14.33 -0.55
C GLU A 221 -14.47 -13.77 0.25
N SER A 222 -15.02 -14.54 1.21
CA SER A 222 -16.16 -14.10 2.02
C SER A 222 -15.83 -12.86 2.85
N ASN A 223 -14.71 -12.89 3.58
CA ASN A 223 -14.28 -11.74 4.40
C ASN A 223 -13.79 -10.59 3.52
N PHE A 224 -13.13 -10.86 2.39
CA PHE A 224 -12.74 -9.81 1.43
C PHE A 224 -13.98 -9.04 0.96
N ARG A 225 -15.04 -9.75 0.57
CA ARG A 225 -16.30 -9.11 0.15
C ARG A 225 -16.95 -8.33 1.30
N LYS A 226 -17.01 -8.92 2.48
CA LYS A 226 -17.68 -8.32 3.64
C LYS A 226 -16.96 -7.07 4.16
N TYR A 227 -15.64 -7.08 4.22
CA TYR A 227 -14.88 -6.05 4.93
C TYR A 227 -14.07 -5.15 4.00
N CYS A 228 -13.48 -5.68 2.93
CA CYS A 228 -12.66 -4.89 2.01
C CYS A 228 -13.51 -4.27 0.91
N LEU A 229 -14.20 -5.10 0.12
CA LEU A 229 -15.03 -4.67 -1.00
C LEU A 229 -16.11 -3.67 -0.56
N ALA A 230 -16.76 -3.92 0.58
CA ALA A 230 -17.74 -3.00 1.15
C ALA A 230 -17.12 -1.63 1.47
N SER A 231 -15.92 -1.58 2.07
CA SER A 231 -15.21 -0.32 2.34
C SER A 231 -14.85 0.42 1.05
N TYR A 232 -14.38 -0.31 0.03
CA TYR A 232 -14.02 0.29 -1.26
C TYR A 232 -15.24 0.88 -1.94
N GLN A 233 -16.37 0.16 -1.91
CA GLN A 233 -17.64 0.62 -2.47
C GLN A 233 -18.15 1.86 -1.75
N GLU A 234 -18.20 1.83 -0.42
CA GLU A 234 -18.67 2.96 0.37
C GLU A 234 -17.84 4.22 0.08
N PHE A 235 -16.51 4.11 0.01
CA PHE A 235 -15.70 5.29 -0.28
C PHE A 235 -15.83 5.76 -1.73
N ALA A 236 -15.98 4.85 -2.70
CA ALA A 236 -16.24 5.21 -4.08
C ALA A 236 -17.57 5.97 -4.24
N ASP A 237 -18.64 5.49 -3.57
CA ASP A 237 -19.95 6.14 -3.55
C ASP A 237 -19.85 7.54 -2.93
N MET A 238 -19.13 7.68 -1.80
CA MET A 238 -18.90 8.98 -1.16
C MET A 238 -18.17 9.97 -2.07
N LEU A 239 -17.18 9.51 -2.85
CA LEU A 239 -16.49 10.34 -3.83
C LEU A 239 -17.45 10.80 -4.93
N GLU A 240 -18.23 9.87 -5.50
CA GLU A 240 -19.22 10.17 -6.55
C GLU A 240 -20.28 11.16 -6.07
N GLU A 241 -20.84 10.96 -4.87
CA GLU A 241 -21.82 11.87 -4.25
C GLU A 241 -21.26 13.29 -4.05
N ASN A 242 -19.94 13.41 -3.86
CA ASN A 242 -19.25 14.70 -3.77
C ASN A 242 -18.80 15.26 -5.13
N GLY A 243 -19.12 14.59 -6.24
CA GLY A 243 -18.72 14.97 -7.59
C GLY A 243 -17.21 14.81 -7.85
N LEU A 244 -16.54 13.91 -7.12
CA LEU A 244 -15.11 13.67 -7.19
C LEU A 244 -14.82 12.40 -7.99
N ASP A 245 -14.08 12.52 -9.10
CA ASP A 245 -13.58 11.38 -9.87
C ASP A 245 -12.10 11.12 -9.53
N ILE A 246 -11.86 10.49 -8.37
CA ILE A 246 -10.51 10.16 -7.88
C ILE A 246 -10.32 8.64 -7.87
N PRO A 247 -9.27 8.09 -8.51
CA PRO A 247 -9.01 6.65 -8.50
C PRO A 247 -8.78 6.11 -7.08
N LEU A 248 -9.41 4.98 -6.80
CA LEU A 248 -9.08 4.17 -5.63
C LEU A 248 -8.06 3.11 -6.02
N SER A 249 -7.04 3.01 -5.19
CA SER A 249 -5.95 2.05 -5.28
C SER A 249 -5.96 1.13 -4.07
N VAL A 250 -5.53 -0.11 -4.26
CA VAL A 250 -5.35 -1.06 -3.16
C VAL A 250 -3.97 -1.70 -3.25
N HIS A 251 -3.27 -1.73 -2.12
CA HIS A 251 -2.03 -2.46 -1.98
C HIS A 251 -2.31 -3.97 -1.88
N ALA A 252 -1.90 -4.73 -2.90
CA ALA A 252 -2.28 -6.14 -3.07
C ALA A 252 -1.09 -6.99 -3.52
N ASP A 253 -0.20 -7.27 -2.57
CA ASP A 253 1.15 -7.82 -2.75
C ASP A 253 1.27 -9.34 -2.53
N GLY A 254 0.18 -10.03 -2.15
CA GLY A 254 0.15 -11.47 -1.98
C GLY A 254 -0.39 -12.25 -3.18
N ASP A 255 -0.73 -13.52 -2.96
CA ASP A 255 -1.46 -14.32 -3.95
C ASP A 255 -2.89 -13.82 -4.09
N LEU A 256 -3.36 -13.59 -5.32
CA LEU A 256 -4.64 -12.94 -5.62
C LEU A 256 -5.61 -13.79 -6.42
N LYS A 257 -5.22 -14.93 -7.02
CA LYS A 257 -6.11 -15.73 -7.89
C LYS A 257 -7.48 -16.02 -7.30
N PRO A 258 -7.61 -16.44 -6.03
CA PRO A 258 -8.92 -16.70 -5.43
C PRO A 258 -9.82 -15.46 -5.35
N LEU A 259 -9.26 -14.25 -5.42
CA LEU A 259 -9.98 -12.99 -5.33
C LEU A 259 -10.16 -12.28 -6.68
N TRP A 260 -9.66 -12.81 -7.80
CA TRP A 260 -9.69 -12.11 -9.09
C TRP A 260 -11.07 -11.57 -9.48
N LYS A 261 -12.11 -12.39 -9.28
CA LYS A 261 -13.49 -12.00 -9.56
C LYS A 261 -13.95 -10.87 -8.64
N ALA A 262 -13.73 -11.00 -7.33
CA ALA A 262 -14.14 -10.00 -6.34
C ALA A 262 -13.38 -8.67 -6.51
N ILE A 263 -12.09 -8.71 -6.86
CA ILE A 263 -11.30 -7.51 -7.21
C ILE A 263 -11.89 -6.87 -8.47
N GLY A 264 -12.20 -7.66 -9.50
CA GLY A 264 -12.78 -7.15 -10.76
C GLY A 264 -14.18 -6.55 -10.63
N GLU A 265 -14.93 -6.93 -9.59
CA GLU A 265 -16.23 -6.36 -9.24
C GLU A 265 -16.12 -5.10 -8.35
N SER A 266 -14.94 -4.80 -7.84
CA SER A 266 -14.70 -3.64 -6.97
C SER A 266 -14.57 -2.33 -7.76
N PRO A 267 -14.79 -1.17 -7.10
CA PRO A 267 -14.55 0.13 -7.72
C PRO A 267 -13.06 0.51 -7.78
N ILE A 268 -12.15 -0.39 -7.39
CA ILE A 268 -10.71 -0.16 -7.45
C ILE A 268 -10.30 0.03 -8.91
N ARG A 269 -9.51 1.08 -9.18
CA ARG A 269 -9.00 1.41 -10.51
C ARG A 269 -7.49 1.21 -10.63
N MET A 270 -6.81 0.93 -9.53
CA MET A 270 -5.37 0.70 -9.51
C MET A 270 -4.99 -0.38 -8.50
N LEU A 271 -4.19 -1.34 -8.95
CA LEU A 271 -3.45 -2.22 -8.05
C LEU A 271 -2.12 -1.57 -7.76
N ASP A 272 -1.80 -1.47 -6.47
CA ASP A 272 -0.53 -0.98 -5.96
C ASP A 272 0.27 -2.17 -5.41
N SER A 273 1.56 -2.20 -5.72
CA SER A 273 2.49 -3.24 -5.28
C SER A 273 2.05 -4.67 -5.61
N MET A 274 1.35 -4.89 -6.73
CA MET A 274 0.99 -6.26 -7.13
C MET A 274 2.25 -7.05 -7.45
N SER A 275 2.55 -8.10 -6.69
CA SER A 275 3.71 -8.95 -6.93
C SER A 275 3.40 -9.96 -8.04
N PRO A 276 4.11 -9.98 -9.18
CA PRO A 276 3.92 -11.01 -10.20
C PRO A 276 4.80 -12.24 -9.93
N PRO A 277 4.63 -13.33 -10.69
CA PRO A 277 5.57 -14.44 -10.71
C PRO A 277 7.01 -13.93 -10.95
N PRO A 278 8.04 -14.56 -10.34
CA PRO A 278 7.98 -15.82 -9.62
C PRO A 278 7.50 -15.74 -8.16
N ASP A 279 7.22 -14.55 -7.63
CA ASP A 279 6.99 -14.38 -6.19
C ASP A 279 5.55 -14.66 -5.78
N ASN A 280 4.57 -14.33 -6.65
CA ASN A 280 3.15 -14.55 -6.40
C ASN A 280 2.39 -15.03 -7.64
N ASP A 281 1.13 -15.40 -7.44
CA ASP A 281 0.36 -16.19 -8.38
C ASP A 281 -0.24 -15.44 -9.59
N THR A 282 -0.20 -14.11 -9.63
CA THR A 282 -0.90 -13.28 -10.61
C THR A 282 0.06 -12.57 -11.55
N SER A 283 0.12 -13.00 -12.82
CA SER A 283 1.01 -12.36 -13.80
C SER A 283 0.49 -11.01 -14.29
N VAL A 284 1.37 -10.19 -14.89
CA VAL A 284 0.95 -8.94 -15.52
C VAL A 284 -0.02 -9.21 -16.66
N ALA A 285 0.20 -10.27 -17.44
CA ALA A 285 -0.69 -10.66 -18.53
C ALA A 285 -2.09 -11.04 -18.00
N ASP A 286 -2.16 -11.79 -16.88
CA ASP A 286 -3.43 -12.13 -16.23
C ASP A 286 -4.17 -10.87 -15.79
N ALA A 287 -3.47 -9.95 -15.10
CA ALA A 287 -4.03 -8.71 -14.60
C ALA A 287 -4.58 -7.81 -15.73
N ILE A 288 -3.79 -7.65 -16.81
CA ILE A 288 -4.17 -6.87 -17.99
C ILE A 288 -5.40 -7.45 -18.69
N ASN A 289 -5.51 -8.78 -18.79
CA ASN A 289 -6.62 -9.46 -19.46
C ASN A 289 -7.89 -9.49 -18.61
N MET A 290 -7.75 -9.73 -17.30
CA MET A 290 -8.87 -9.85 -16.35
C MET A 290 -9.48 -8.50 -16.02
N TRP A 291 -8.62 -7.51 -15.70
CA TRP A 291 -9.05 -6.19 -15.25
C TRP A 291 -8.75 -5.14 -16.32
N LYS A 292 -9.64 -5.05 -17.31
CA LYS A 292 -9.43 -4.29 -18.55
C LYS A 292 -9.10 -2.81 -18.33
N ASP A 293 -9.69 -2.20 -17.30
CA ASP A 293 -9.57 -0.77 -17.05
C ASP A 293 -8.63 -0.45 -15.87
N MET A 294 -8.19 -1.44 -15.11
CA MET A 294 -7.31 -1.21 -13.96
C MET A 294 -5.88 -0.88 -14.40
N ARG A 295 -5.26 0.05 -13.68
CA ARG A 295 -3.81 0.27 -13.71
C ARG A 295 -3.14 -0.79 -12.85
N VAL A 296 -2.06 -1.35 -13.36
CA VAL A 296 -1.33 -2.46 -12.74
C VAL A 296 0.03 -1.90 -12.35
N CYS A 297 0.15 -1.44 -11.11
CA CYS A 297 1.42 -1.04 -10.53
C CYS A 297 1.98 -2.27 -9.79
N ILE A 298 3.02 -2.86 -10.36
CA ILE A 298 3.60 -4.09 -9.82
C ILE A 298 4.71 -3.78 -8.84
N ASN A 299 4.87 -4.59 -7.79
CA ASN A 299 6.16 -4.74 -7.15
C ASN A 299 7.07 -5.54 -8.10
N TYR A 300 8.25 -5.03 -8.42
CA TYR A 300 9.24 -5.82 -9.15
C TYR A 300 9.59 -7.06 -8.30
N PRO A 301 9.58 -8.29 -8.87
CA PRO A 301 9.79 -9.49 -8.05
C PRO A 301 11.07 -9.41 -7.21
N SER A 302 10.89 -9.32 -5.90
CA SER A 302 11.93 -9.18 -4.89
C SER A 302 13.01 -10.26 -5.04
N SER A 303 12.63 -11.50 -5.36
CA SER A 303 13.58 -12.60 -5.57
C SER A 303 14.52 -12.40 -6.78
N VAL A 304 14.10 -11.59 -7.75
CA VAL A 304 14.84 -11.38 -9.00
C VAL A 304 15.98 -10.38 -8.81
N HIS A 305 15.91 -9.47 -7.84
CA HIS A 305 17.00 -8.52 -7.53
C HIS A 305 18.34 -9.22 -7.24
N LEU A 306 18.30 -10.46 -6.75
CA LEU A 306 19.50 -11.24 -6.44
C LEU A 306 20.11 -11.96 -7.65
N ARG A 307 19.40 -12.03 -8.78
CA ARG A 307 19.83 -12.80 -9.96
C ARG A 307 20.94 -12.07 -10.75
N GLU A 308 21.51 -12.77 -11.73
CA GLU A 308 22.51 -12.19 -12.63
C GLU A 308 21.89 -11.05 -13.48
N PRO A 309 22.68 -10.03 -13.88
CA PRO A 309 22.16 -8.87 -14.61
C PRO A 309 21.33 -9.23 -15.86
N GLU A 310 21.77 -10.23 -16.62
CA GLU A 310 21.05 -10.71 -17.81
C GLU A 310 19.67 -11.29 -17.46
N VAL A 311 19.56 -12.01 -16.34
CA VAL A 311 18.28 -12.55 -15.86
C VAL A 311 17.36 -11.42 -15.43
N ILE A 312 17.87 -10.40 -14.73
CA ILE A 312 17.08 -9.22 -14.32
C ILE A 312 16.54 -8.50 -15.57
N TYR A 313 17.40 -8.24 -16.55
CA TYR A 313 17.00 -7.62 -17.80
C TYR A 313 15.93 -8.44 -18.55
N ASN A 314 16.15 -9.74 -18.72
CA ASN A 314 15.21 -10.62 -19.43
C ASN A 314 13.87 -10.75 -18.72
N THR A 315 13.85 -10.86 -17.38
CA THR A 315 12.62 -10.85 -16.61
C THR A 315 11.89 -9.52 -16.75
N THR A 316 12.61 -8.39 -16.72
CA THR A 316 12.00 -7.07 -16.93
C THR A 316 11.38 -6.97 -18.33
N MET A 317 12.08 -7.41 -19.38
CA MET A 317 11.54 -7.44 -20.75
C MET A 317 10.30 -8.32 -20.86
N GLU A 318 10.26 -9.47 -20.19
CA GLU A 318 9.09 -10.35 -20.17
C GLU A 318 7.89 -9.69 -19.49
N ILE A 319 8.10 -9.08 -18.32
CA ILE A 319 7.07 -8.28 -17.62
C ILE A 319 6.52 -7.17 -18.53
N LEU A 320 7.39 -6.44 -19.22
CA LEU A 320 7.01 -5.37 -20.14
C LEU A 320 6.18 -5.90 -21.31
N ARG A 321 6.57 -7.03 -21.91
CA ARG A 321 5.83 -7.68 -23.00
C ARG A 321 4.46 -8.19 -22.55
N GLN A 322 4.34 -8.70 -21.34
CA GLN A 322 3.06 -9.08 -20.74
C GLN A 322 2.13 -7.86 -20.56
N GLY A 323 2.69 -6.73 -20.11
CA GLY A 323 1.96 -5.46 -20.02
C GLY A 323 1.60 -4.85 -21.37
N GLY A 324 2.40 -5.15 -22.39
CA GLY A 324 2.32 -4.59 -23.73
C GLY A 324 2.41 -3.06 -23.73
N HIS A 325 1.94 -2.45 -24.81
CA HIS A 325 1.83 -0.99 -24.93
C HIS A 325 0.46 -0.47 -24.49
N THR A 326 -0.20 -1.14 -23.53
CA THR A 326 -1.54 -0.80 -23.03
C THR A 326 -1.60 0.55 -22.31
N GLY A 327 -0.45 1.08 -21.86
CA GLY A 327 -0.36 2.30 -21.06
C GLY A 327 -0.72 2.10 -19.58
N ARG A 328 -1.04 0.87 -19.16
CA ARG A 328 -1.58 0.57 -17.82
C ARG A 328 -0.57 0.03 -16.80
N LEU A 329 0.63 -0.36 -17.25
CA LEU A 329 1.67 -0.94 -16.41
C LEU A 329 2.58 0.14 -15.82
N GLN A 330 2.86 0.03 -14.52
CA GLN A 330 3.95 0.69 -13.81
C GLN A 330 4.79 -0.37 -13.10
N ILE A 331 6.12 -0.24 -13.14
CA ILE A 331 7.02 -1.08 -12.35
C ILE A 331 7.43 -0.31 -11.10
N GLN A 332 7.18 -0.87 -9.93
CA GLN A 332 7.54 -0.30 -8.65
C GLN A 332 8.63 -1.11 -7.96
N ILE A 333 9.41 -0.45 -7.12
CA ILE A 333 10.10 -1.06 -6.00
C ILE A 333 9.31 -0.66 -4.76
N SER A 334 8.50 -1.58 -4.25
CA SER A 334 7.58 -1.33 -3.15
C SER A 334 7.85 -2.20 -1.92
N GLU A 335 8.83 -3.11 -2.01
CA GLU A 335 9.29 -3.95 -0.90
C GLU A 335 10.80 -3.85 -0.65
N ASN A 336 11.20 -4.27 0.55
CA ASN A 336 12.61 -4.32 0.94
C ASN A 336 13.39 -5.29 0.07
N MET A 337 14.40 -4.78 -0.63
CA MET A 337 15.39 -5.62 -1.28
C MET A 337 16.60 -5.85 -0.37
N PRO A 338 17.39 -6.91 -0.63
CA PRO A 338 18.67 -7.09 0.01
C PRO A 338 19.58 -5.85 -0.15
N PRO A 339 20.29 -5.43 0.91
CA PRO A 339 21.14 -4.24 0.87
C PRO A 339 22.09 -4.24 -0.34
N ASN A 340 22.20 -3.09 -1.01
CA ASN A 340 23.01 -2.87 -2.21
C ASN A 340 22.59 -3.62 -3.49
N ALA A 341 21.53 -4.45 -3.48
CA ALA A 341 21.07 -5.13 -4.68
C ALA A 341 20.62 -4.16 -5.80
N TRP A 342 20.12 -2.98 -5.43
CA TRP A 342 19.68 -1.93 -6.35
C TRP A 342 20.76 -1.54 -7.37
N ARG A 343 22.05 -1.50 -6.98
CA ARG A 343 23.16 -1.10 -7.87
C ARG A 343 23.30 -2.02 -9.08
N LYS A 344 22.98 -3.29 -8.89
CA LYS A 344 22.96 -4.29 -9.96
C LYS A 344 21.62 -4.29 -10.67
N SER A 345 20.52 -4.22 -9.91
CA SER A 345 19.18 -4.45 -10.45
C SER A 345 18.62 -3.27 -11.23
N TYR A 346 18.66 -2.06 -10.66
CA TYR A 346 17.99 -0.89 -11.26
C TYR A 346 18.52 -0.55 -12.65
N PRO A 347 19.85 -0.61 -12.93
CA PRO A 347 20.35 -0.37 -14.28
C PRO A 347 19.76 -1.31 -15.34
N GLN A 348 19.53 -2.58 -14.98
CA GLN A 348 18.95 -3.56 -15.91
C GLN A 348 17.47 -3.32 -16.14
N ILE A 349 16.73 -2.95 -15.09
CA ILE A 349 15.31 -2.57 -15.19
C ILE A 349 15.17 -1.35 -16.11
N VAL A 350 15.95 -0.29 -15.86
CA VAL A 350 15.94 0.93 -16.68
C VAL A 350 16.34 0.66 -18.13
N LYS A 351 17.38 -0.17 -18.34
CA LYS A 351 17.80 -0.58 -19.69
C LYS A 351 16.65 -1.28 -20.43
N ALA A 352 15.99 -2.26 -19.81
CA ALA A 352 14.88 -2.98 -20.42
C ALA A 352 13.70 -2.06 -20.76
N ILE A 353 13.34 -1.14 -19.86
CA ILE A 353 12.27 -0.15 -20.12
C ILE A 353 12.59 0.72 -21.34
N ASN A 354 13.84 1.19 -21.45
CA ASN A 354 14.27 2.01 -22.58
C ASN A 354 14.27 1.23 -23.89
N ASP A 355 14.81 0.02 -23.88
CA ASP A 355 14.87 -0.84 -25.07
C ASP A 355 13.45 -1.18 -25.55
N PHE A 356 12.55 -1.56 -24.63
CA PHE A 356 11.15 -1.83 -24.94
C PHE A 356 10.39 -0.61 -25.48
N ALA A 357 10.66 0.60 -24.96
CA ALA A 357 10.05 1.82 -25.48
C ALA A 357 10.44 2.10 -26.94
N ASN A 358 11.64 1.67 -27.34
CA ASN A 358 12.14 1.79 -28.72
C ASN A 358 11.65 0.67 -29.66
N GLU A 359 10.97 -0.37 -29.15
CA GLU A 359 10.33 -1.41 -29.98
C GLU A 359 9.01 -0.92 -30.64
N ARG A 360 8.53 0.28 -30.29
CA ARG A 360 7.27 0.88 -30.78
C ARG A 360 7.30 1.37 -32.23
#